data_AF-A0A844G971-F1
#
_entry.id   AF-A0A844G971-F1
#
_cell.length_a   1.000
_cell.length_b   1.000
_cell.length_c   1.000
_cell.angle_alpha   90.00
_cell.angle_beta   90.00
_cell.angle_gamma   90.00
#
_symmetry.space_group_name_H-M   'P 1'
#
loop_
_entity.id
_entity.type
_entity.pdbx_description
1 polymer ?
#
loop_
_entity_poly.entity_id
_entity_poly.type
_entity_poly.pdbx_seq_one_letter_code
_entity_poly.pdbx_strand_id
1 'polypeptide(L)'
;MYEEGASGDAVTSRIYRDEPIPRTAALLAGATPPEYREMRKLARSYSIYENSEAIIFYKQGKFMEEFEDDFDFGGEFVRYFPTYQAMNDRQLRGYFSWRTRVRRGIVEKTSLSFAFVYLYELLNQIGTGTPEEGFRRLKSFHEAYGQIDSAINRYARLWLRDYVVYYNLDRSLLDGCPDAEADRAILTLMNYGSHSTDEVFAALVSLSPYRLENSGFFKQYPDDVKTVVAGVFASLSEYYGKNRRNSLCEKFFGKLQTGTSYNMFRSAVFFDRIRRREYVYEINDIYRYRCSGGGWSCDRFLRYKDKLRQIGALLKSIDALMRLQYGFKSALKEEKTTRLFQSIINAEIGKLLEAKRKSARSEITLDLSRLSRIREAALATQNRLIVEEPEEAAGPAVAPPSAPPPETGPAAAEEAALLPDAEYGFLGCLLDGGDWGTFARERSLLPSVLVDSINEKLFDRFGDTVIGYDAEKPEVIEDYREELRGMIRK
;
A
#
# COMPACT_ATOMS: atom_id res chain seq x y z
N MET A 1 60.44 91.31 -1.76
CA MET A 1 59.99 90.59 -2.97
C MET A 1 60.01 89.10 -2.65
N TYR A 2 59.36 88.28 -3.50
CA TYR A 2 59.37 86.82 -3.46
C TYR A 2 60.82 86.25 -3.42
N GLU A 3 61.07 85.01 -2.99
CA GLU A 3 60.22 83.82 -3.10
C GLU A 3 60.46 82.78 -1.98
N GLU A 4 59.59 81.77 -1.87
CA GLU A 4 59.63 80.70 -0.87
C GLU A 4 60.26 79.39 -1.40
N GLY A 5 60.44 78.40 -0.53
CA GLY A 5 60.49 76.98 -0.92
C GLY A 5 61.81 76.27 -0.62
N ALA A 6 61.70 75.08 0.00
CA ALA A 6 62.84 74.24 0.36
C ALA A 6 62.56 72.76 0.02
N SER A 7 63.62 71.94 0.08
CA SER A 7 63.64 70.47 -0.09
C SER A 7 63.10 69.92 -1.42
N GLY A 8 63.96 69.23 -2.17
CA GLY A 8 63.57 68.45 -3.36
C GLY A 8 63.46 66.95 -3.05
N ASP A 9 63.40 66.13 -4.10
CA ASP A 9 63.75 64.70 -4.02
C ASP A 9 64.23 64.16 -5.39
N ALA A 10 64.85 62.97 -5.40
CA ALA A 10 65.50 62.41 -6.58
C ALA A 10 64.55 61.52 -7.42
N VAL A 11 64.18 61.98 -8.62
CA VAL A 11 63.33 61.21 -9.55
C VAL A 11 64.13 60.08 -10.20
N THR A 12 63.96 58.85 -9.69
CA THR A 12 64.52 57.63 -10.28
C THR A 12 63.65 57.10 -11.42
N SER A 13 64.25 56.90 -12.60
CA SER A 13 63.55 56.44 -13.81
C SER A 13 63.25 54.94 -13.78
N ARG A 14 62.08 54.56 -13.24
CA ARG A 14 61.57 53.19 -13.34
C ARG A 14 60.94 52.93 -14.72
N ILE A 15 61.65 52.19 -15.55
CA ILE A 15 61.15 51.68 -16.84
C ILE A 15 60.06 50.63 -16.54
N TYR A 16 58.85 50.86 -17.05
CA TYR A 16 57.74 49.92 -16.94
C TYR A 16 58.01 48.65 -17.76
N ARG A 17 57.60 47.50 -17.23
CA ARG A 17 57.53 46.21 -17.93
C ARG A 17 56.21 45.54 -17.54
N ASP A 18 55.56 44.88 -18.50
CA ASP A 18 54.38 44.07 -18.22
C ASP A 18 54.76 42.83 -17.40
N GLU A 19 54.38 42.81 -16.13
CA GLU A 19 54.38 41.59 -15.32
C GLU A 19 53.03 40.87 -15.48
N PRO A 20 53.01 39.54 -15.74
CA PRO A 20 51.77 38.81 -15.96
C PRO A 20 50.97 38.71 -14.65
N ILE A 21 49.73 39.22 -14.67
CA ILE A 21 48.83 39.22 -13.52
C ILE A 21 48.69 37.79 -12.95
N PRO A 22 49.10 37.52 -11.70
CA PRO A 22 49.05 36.18 -11.13
C PRO A 22 47.60 35.75 -10.91
N ARG A 23 47.20 34.63 -11.53
CA ARG A 23 45.88 34.01 -11.29
C ARG A 23 45.87 33.35 -9.91
N THR A 24 45.37 34.07 -8.91
CA THR A 24 45.22 33.60 -7.53
C THR A 24 44.45 32.27 -7.48
N ALA A 25 44.81 31.37 -6.55
CA ALA A 25 44.13 30.07 -6.40
C ALA A 25 42.61 30.19 -6.20
N ALA A 26 42.11 31.23 -5.52
CA ALA A 26 40.68 31.51 -5.40
C ALA A 26 39.98 31.78 -6.77
N LEU A 27 40.69 32.38 -7.72
CA LEU A 27 40.22 32.64 -9.08
C LEU A 27 40.19 31.35 -9.94
N LEU A 28 40.95 30.32 -9.54
CA LEU A 28 40.88 28.98 -10.12
C LEU A 28 39.81 28.12 -9.44
N ALA A 29 39.62 28.21 -8.12
CA ALA A 29 38.57 27.51 -7.39
C ALA A 29 37.14 27.95 -7.82
N GLY A 30 37.00 29.23 -8.20
CA GLY A 30 35.77 29.76 -8.80
C GLY A 30 35.60 29.50 -10.29
N ALA A 31 36.58 28.88 -10.97
CA ALA A 31 36.48 28.61 -12.41
C ALA A 31 35.62 27.36 -12.68
N THR A 32 34.60 27.49 -13.52
CA THR A 32 33.79 26.35 -14.00
C THR A 32 34.70 25.33 -14.72
N PRO A 33 34.73 24.05 -14.31
CA PRO A 33 35.48 23.00 -14.99
C PRO A 33 35.20 22.91 -16.50
N PRO A 34 36.20 22.64 -17.35
CA PRO A 34 36.05 22.68 -18.80
C PRO A 34 35.01 21.68 -19.34
N GLU A 35 34.79 20.57 -18.63
CA GLU A 35 33.80 19.53 -18.94
C GLU A 35 32.40 20.13 -19.10
N TYR A 36 32.02 21.11 -18.29
CA TYR A 36 30.73 21.80 -18.44
C TYR A 36 30.60 22.56 -19.76
N ARG A 37 31.69 23.13 -20.27
CA ARG A 37 31.71 23.82 -21.56
C ARG A 37 31.54 22.83 -22.70
N GLU A 38 32.22 21.69 -22.63
CA GLU A 38 32.11 20.63 -23.64
C GLU A 38 30.73 19.95 -23.59
N MET A 39 30.23 19.65 -22.39
CA MET A 39 28.86 19.17 -22.16
C MET A 39 27.82 20.13 -22.75
N ARG A 40 28.00 21.47 -22.62
CA ARG A 40 27.11 22.45 -23.26
C ARG A 40 27.25 22.50 -24.79
N LYS A 41 28.44 22.23 -25.37
CA LYS A 41 28.61 22.13 -26.83
C LYS A 41 27.84 20.95 -27.43
N LEU A 42 27.71 19.83 -26.72
CA LEU A 42 26.95 18.64 -27.19
C LEU A 42 25.49 18.94 -27.54
N ALA A 43 24.87 19.98 -26.95
CA ALA A 43 23.51 20.38 -27.33
C ALA A 43 23.45 21.22 -28.62
N ARG A 44 24.58 21.76 -29.09
CA ARG A 44 24.69 22.62 -30.27
C ARG A 44 25.19 21.89 -31.52
N SER A 45 25.72 20.67 -31.36
CA SER A 45 26.37 19.89 -32.42
C SER A 45 25.44 18.97 -33.22
N TYR A 46 24.12 19.05 -33.03
CA TYR A 46 23.13 18.16 -33.66
C TYR A 46 22.06 18.93 -34.43
N SER A 47 21.53 18.31 -35.48
CA SER A 47 20.52 18.89 -36.36
C SER A 47 19.23 19.24 -35.62
N ILE A 48 18.58 20.34 -36.02
CA ILE A 48 17.27 20.78 -35.51
C ILE A 48 16.23 19.64 -35.62
N TYR A 49 16.37 18.78 -36.64
CA TYR A 49 15.45 17.66 -36.90
C TYR A 49 15.73 16.38 -36.10
N GLU A 50 16.82 16.32 -35.32
CA GLU A 50 17.23 15.14 -34.52
C GLU A 50 17.15 15.37 -33.00
N ASN A 51 16.89 16.61 -32.57
CA ASN A 51 17.01 17.03 -31.19
C ASN A 51 15.68 16.97 -30.42
N SER A 52 15.37 15.82 -29.82
CA SER A 52 14.50 15.82 -28.64
C SER A 52 15.31 16.21 -27.40
N GLU A 53 14.69 16.92 -26.44
CA GLU A 53 15.35 17.30 -25.18
C GLU A 53 15.88 16.07 -24.42
N ALA A 54 15.18 14.94 -24.51
CA ALA A 54 15.63 13.66 -23.94
C ALA A 54 16.90 13.09 -24.60
N ILE A 55 17.08 13.24 -25.92
CA ILE A 55 18.31 12.83 -26.61
C ILE A 55 19.49 13.69 -26.17
N ILE A 56 19.29 15.01 -26.01
CA ILE A 56 20.31 15.92 -25.51
C ILE A 56 20.65 15.58 -24.05
N PHE A 57 19.63 15.44 -23.19
CA PHE A 57 19.78 15.03 -21.79
C PHE A 57 20.60 13.74 -21.66
N TYR A 58 20.23 12.70 -22.41
CA TYR A 58 20.94 11.43 -22.43
C TYR A 58 22.42 11.59 -22.77
N LYS A 59 22.73 12.29 -23.86
CA LYS A 59 24.10 12.49 -24.35
C LYS A 59 24.94 13.31 -23.35
N GLN A 60 24.36 14.34 -22.74
CA GLN A 60 25.04 15.16 -21.73
C GLN A 60 25.32 14.37 -20.44
N GLY A 61 24.33 13.65 -19.93
CA GLY A 61 24.50 12.84 -18.71
C GLY A 61 25.46 11.67 -18.92
N LYS A 62 25.49 11.06 -20.12
CA LYS A 62 26.52 10.06 -20.49
C LYS A 62 27.92 10.64 -20.68
N PHE A 63 28.05 11.87 -21.19
CA PHE A 63 29.35 12.55 -21.22
C PHE A 63 29.86 12.85 -19.79
N MET A 64 28.95 13.28 -18.91
CA MET A 64 29.23 13.50 -17.48
C MET A 64 28.98 12.24 -16.63
N GLU A 65 29.14 11.04 -17.18
CA GLU A 65 28.74 9.79 -16.49
C GLU A 65 29.57 9.57 -15.23
N GLU A 66 30.90 9.58 -15.34
CA GLU A 66 31.84 9.39 -14.24
C GLU A 66 32.40 10.71 -13.67
N PHE A 67 31.84 11.86 -14.09
CA PHE A 67 32.29 13.16 -13.59
C PHE A 67 31.80 13.41 -12.15
N GLU A 68 32.74 13.71 -11.25
CA GLU A 68 32.47 14.18 -9.88
C GLU A 68 32.82 15.67 -9.76
N ASP A 69 32.14 16.38 -8.85
CA ASP A 69 32.44 17.77 -8.51
C ASP A 69 32.40 17.98 -6.99
N ASP A 70 33.06 19.02 -6.51
CA ASP A 70 32.96 19.50 -5.14
C ASP A 70 32.80 21.03 -5.12
N PHE A 71 31.56 21.46 -4.89
CA PHE A 71 31.13 22.85 -4.90
C PHE A 71 30.01 23.07 -3.88
N ASP A 72 30.22 24.01 -2.97
CA ASP A 72 29.16 24.48 -2.07
C ASP A 72 28.13 25.33 -2.83
N PHE A 73 26.86 24.93 -2.73
CA PHE A 73 25.75 25.52 -3.45
C PHE A 73 24.56 25.76 -2.52
N GLY A 74 24.64 26.80 -1.70
CA GLY A 74 23.50 27.37 -0.95
C GLY A 74 22.50 28.13 -1.83
N GLY A 75 22.10 27.55 -2.97
CA GLY A 75 21.13 28.14 -3.92
C GLY A 75 20.01 27.18 -4.28
N GLU A 76 19.03 27.65 -5.05
CA GLU A 76 17.90 26.84 -5.50
C GLU A 76 17.84 26.68 -7.03
N PHE A 77 17.18 25.62 -7.48
CA PHE A 77 16.77 25.42 -8.87
C PHE A 77 15.39 24.75 -8.91
N VAL A 78 14.36 25.52 -9.30
CA VAL A 78 12.99 25.02 -9.48
C VAL A 78 12.61 25.08 -10.94
N ARG A 79 12.33 23.92 -11.54
CA ARG A 79 11.81 23.79 -12.91
C ARG A 79 11.01 22.50 -13.10
N TYR A 80 9.91 22.61 -13.83
CA TYR A 80 9.14 21.48 -14.34
C TYR A 80 9.84 20.87 -15.57
N PHE A 81 9.97 19.54 -15.63
CA PHE A 81 10.88 18.84 -16.56
C PHE A 81 12.31 19.41 -16.54
N PRO A 82 13.04 19.24 -15.42
CA PRO A 82 14.40 19.76 -15.28
C PRO A 82 15.43 18.96 -16.10
N THR A 83 16.39 19.67 -16.70
CA THR A 83 17.48 19.11 -17.52
C THR A 83 18.76 19.94 -17.36
N TYR A 84 19.93 19.40 -17.73
CA TYR A 84 21.21 20.11 -17.65
C TYR A 84 21.25 21.42 -18.46
N GLN A 85 20.50 21.49 -19.58
CA GLN A 85 20.38 22.72 -20.38
C GLN A 85 19.75 23.87 -19.60
N ALA A 86 18.83 23.55 -18.69
CA ALA A 86 18.07 24.54 -17.94
C ALA A 86 18.84 25.17 -16.77
N MET A 87 19.95 24.57 -16.35
CA MET A 87 20.77 25.04 -15.23
C MET A 87 21.82 26.05 -15.69
N ASN A 88 22.05 27.08 -14.89
CA ASN A 88 23.27 27.92 -15.01
C ASN A 88 24.51 27.15 -14.48
N ASP A 89 25.72 27.68 -14.69
CA ASP A 89 26.96 26.97 -14.33
C ASP A 89 27.09 26.70 -12.81
N ARG A 90 26.61 27.61 -11.94
CA ARG A 90 26.60 27.37 -10.48
C ARG A 90 25.61 26.27 -10.09
N GLN A 91 24.44 26.24 -10.73
CA GLN A 91 23.44 25.18 -10.54
C GLN A 91 23.95 23.83 -11.06
N LEU A 92 24.70 23.80 -12.17
CA LEU A 92 25.36 22.58 -12.63
C LEU A 92 26.40 22.09 -11.63
N ARG A 93 27.32 22.94 -11.15
CA ARG A 93 28.27 22.55 -10.11
C ARG A 93 27.60 22.04 -8.84
N GLY A 94 26.56 22.74 -8.37
CA GLY A 94 25.73 22.30 -7.24
C GLY A 94 25.06 20.94 -7.47
N TYR A 95 24.46 20.70 -8.65
CA TYR A 95 23.86 19.42 -9.00
C TYR A 95 24.89 18.29 -9.00
N PHE A 96 26.01 18.44 -9.71
CA PHE A 96 27.01 17.37 -9.82
C PHE A 96 27.73 17.11 -8.49
N SER A 97 27.89 18.12 -7.63
CA SER A 97 28.43 17.95 -6.28
C SER A 97 27.47 17.19 -5.36
N TRP A 98 26.18 17.53 -5.38
CA TRP A 98 25.16 16.76 -4.66
C TRP A 98 25.02 15.33 -5.23
N ARG A 99 25.06 15.17 -6.56
CA ARG A 99 25.06 13.86 -7.23
C ARG A 99 26.26 12.99 -6.80
N THR A 100 27.43 13.61 -6.66
CA THR A 100 28.65 12.96 -6.17
C THR A 100 28.44 12.41 -4.76
N ARG A 101 27.88 13.21 -3.85
CA ARG A 101 27.52 12.75 -2.49
C ARG A 101 26.48 11.64 -2.50
N VAL A 102 25.40 11.76 -3.29
CA VAL A 102 24.35 10.74 -3.43
C VAL A 102 24.91 9.41 -3.96
N ARG A 103 25.78 9.44 -4.97
CA ARG A 103 26.42 8.23 -5.52
C ARG A 103 27.40 7.57 -4.54
N ARG A 104 27.94 8.34 -3.58
CA ARG A 104 28.73 7.86 -2.44
C ARG A 104 27.87 7.49 -1.22
N GLY A 105 26.55 7.45 -1.35
CA GLY A 105 25.59 7.04 -0.31
C GLY A 105 25.09 8.16 0.61
N ILE A 106 25.58 9.40 0.45
CA ILE A 106 25.19 10.55 1.26
C ILE A 106 24.00 11.25 0.59
N VAL A 107 22.79 10.92 1.05
CA VAL A 107 21.52 11.43 0.49
C VAL A 107 21.00 12.59 1.34
N GLU A 108 21.19 13.80 0.86
CA GLU A 108 20.81 15.05 1.55
C GLU A 108 19.64 15.75 0.86
N LYS A 109 18.86 16.54 1.60
CA LYS A 109 17.83 17.43 1.05
C LYS A 109 18.43 18.41 0.05
N THR A 110 17.76 18.61 -1.08
CA THR A 110 18.18 19.55 -2.13
C THR A 110 16.97 20.18 -2.82
N SER A 111 17.21 20.97 -3.87
CA SER A 111 16.14 21.42 -4.77
C SER A 111 15.44 20.22 -5.41
N LEU A 112 14.12 20.08 -5.29
CA LEU A 112 13.36 18.93 -5.80
C LEU A 112 13.64 18.63 -7.30
N SER A 113 13.92 19.65 -8.11
CA SER A 113 14.33 19.46 -9.51
C SER A 113 15.67 18.72 -9.69
N PHE A 114 16.63 18.82 -8.77
CA PHE A 114 17.87 18.03 -8.79
C PHE A 114 17.57 16.54 -8.53
N ALA A 115 16.68 16.23 -7.60
CA ALA A 115 16.23 14.85 -7.37
C ALA A 115 15.53 14.27 -8.62
N PHE A 116 14.71 15.06 -9.33
CA PHE A 116 14.15 14.64 -10.62
C PHE A 116 15.20 14.44 -11.72
N VAL A 117 16.23 15.29 -11.81
CA VAL A 117 17.35 15.08 -12.77
C VAL A 117 18.10 13.79 -12.48
N TYR A 118 18.36 13.47 -11.21
CA TYR A 118 19.03 12.22 -10.85
C TYR A 118 18.14 10.98 -11.06
N LEU A 119 16.83 11.08 -10.78
CA LEU A 119 15.86 10.05 -11.19
C LEU A 119 15.92 9.85 -12.71
N TYR A 120 15.96 10.92 -13.51
CA TYR A 120 16.10 10.80 -14.98
C TYR A 120 17.44 10.18 -15.39
N GLU A 121 18.57 10.45 -14.72
CA GLU A 121 19.83 9.73 -14.96
C GLU A 121 19.65 8.22 -14.82
N LEU A 122 19.07 7.77 -13.69
CA LEU A 122 18.88 6.36 -13.40
C LEU A 122 17.91 5.69 -14.38
N LEU A 123 16.80 6.35 -14.76
CA LEU A 123 15.91 5.83 -15.80
C LEU A 123 16.61 5.70 -17.16
N ASN A 124 17.54 6.59 -17.49
CA ASN A 124 18.29 6.57 -18.74
C ASN A 124 19.55 5.67 -18.69
N GLN A 125 19.78 4.91 -17.61
CA GLN A 125 20.99 4.10 -17.42
C GLN A 125 22.29 4.92 -17.45
N ILE A 126 22.33 5.97 -16.63
CA ILE A 126 23.49 6.86 -16.44
C ILE A 126 24.01 6.69 -15.00
N GLY A 127 25.30 6.36 -14.86
CA GLY A 127 25.91 5.91 -13.61
C GLY A 127 25.58 4.47 -13.24
N THR A 128 25.36 3.59 -14.22
CA THR A 128 24.84 2.22 -14.04
C THR A 128 25.47 1.23 -15.02
N GLY A 129 26.01 0.10 -14.55
CA GLY A 129 26.58 -0.95 -15.39
C GLY A 129 25.52 -1.87 -16.02
N THR A 130 24.48 -2.25 -15.28
CA THR A 130 23.40 -3.13 -15.78
C THR A 130 21.99 -2.62 -15.43
N PRO A 131 20.93 -3.10 -16.11
CA PRO A 131 19.56 -2.79 -15.76
C PRO A 131 19.17 -3.18 -14.32
N GLU A 132 19.65 -4.31 -13.81
CA GLU A 132 19.41 -4.78 -12.44
C GLU A 132 20.10 -3.88 -11.41
N GLU A 133 21.24 -3.28 -11.77
CA GLU A 133 21.89 -2.27 -10.95
C GLU A 133 21.16 -0.93 -10.96
N GLY A 134 20.74 -0.45 -12.14
CA GLY A 134 19.97 0.79 -12.26
C GLY A 134 18.64 0.72 -11.51
N PHE A 135 17.94 -0.42 -11.57
CA PHE A 135 16.73 -0.65 -10.77
C PHE A 135 17.01 -0.59 -9.26
N ARG A 136 18.08 -1.24 -8.78
CA ARG A 136 18.47 -1.18 -7.36
C ARG A 136 18.81 0.26 -6.93
N ARG A 137 19.62 0.98 -7.71
CA ARG A 137 19.97 2.40 -7.44
C ARG A 137 18.72 3.29 -7.43
N LEU A 138 17.79 3.09 -8.37
CA LEU A 138 16.51 3.81 -8.44
C LEU A 138 15.61 3.52 -7.23
N LYS A 139 15.50 2.24 -6.83
CA LYS A 139 14.72 1.81 -5.68
C LYS A 139 15.28 2.39 -4.38
N SER A 140 16.58 2.22 -4.13
CA SER A 140 17.23 2.75 -2.92
C SER A 140 17.24 4.28 -2.84
N PHE A 141 17.37 4.99 -3.98
CA PHE A 141 17.24 6.45 -3.97
C PHE A 141 15.80 6.91 -3.67
N HIS A 142 14.78 6.23 -4.20
CA HIS A 142 13.38 6.47 -3.83
C HIS A 142 13.12 6.17 -2.34
N GLU A 143 13.67 5.08 -1.81
CA GLU A 143 13.49 4.69 -0.40
C GLU A 143 14.19 5.65 0.57
N ALA A 144 15.35 6.22 0.19
CA ALA A 144 16.07 7.20 1.00
C ALA A 144 15.51 8.64 0.83
N TYR A 145 15.54 9.18 -0.38
CA TYR A 145 15.12 10.57 -0.63
C TYR A 145 13.61 10.76 -0.47
N GLY A 146 12.81 9.71 -0.69
CA GLY A 146 11.35 9.75 -0.54
C GLY A 146 10.83 9.94 0.90
N GLN A 147 11.72 9.84 1.90
CA GLN A 147 11.45 10.22 3.30
C GLN A 147 11.83 11.70 3.58
N ILE A 148 12.75 12.27 2.78
CA ILE A 148 13.22 13.65 2.89
C ILE A 148 12.28 14.61 2.15
N ASP A 149 11.78 14.18 0.99
CA ASP A 149 10.77 14.87 0.19
C ASP A 149 9.88 13.83 -0.50
N SER A 150 8.65 13.70 -0.01
CA SER A 150 7.70 12.69 -0.48
C SER A 150 7.12 12.97 -1.86
N ALA A 151 7.38 14.14 -2.46
CA ALA A 151 6.87 14.52 -3.78
C ALA A 151 7.36 13.57 -4.90
N ILE A 152 8.55 12.96 -4.74
CA ILE A 152 9.06 12.00 -5.73
C ILE A 152 8.31 10.66 -5.72
N ASN A 153 7.67 10.28 -4.61
CA ASN A 153 7.18 8.92 -4.36
C ASN A 153 6.11 8.48 -5.37
N ARG A 154 5.23 9.41 -5.77
CA ARG A 154 4.21 9.14 -6.80
C ARG A 154 4.82 8.78 -8.15
N TYR A 155 5.92 9.43 -8.51
CA TYR A 155 6.59 9.25 -9.80
C TYR A 155 7.49 8.02 -9.78
N ALA A 156 8.33 7.89 -8.75
CA ALA A 156 9.27 6.78 -8.64
C ALA A 156 8.58 5.41 -8.59
N ARG A 157 7.43 5.29 -7.89
CA ARG A 157 6.61 4.06 -7.88
C ARG A 157 6.08 3.66 -9.27
N LEU A 158 5.71 4.65 -10.11
CA LEU A 158 5.30 4.38 -11.49
C LEU A 158 6.49 3.98 -12.35
N TRP A 159 7.60 4.70 -12.23
CA TRP A 159 8.79 4.47 -13.04
C TRP A 159 9.54 3.18 -12.68
N LEU A 160 9.54 2.74 -11.43
CA LEU A 160 10.07 1.42 -11.02
C LEU A 160 9.37 0.27 -11.75
N ARG A 161 8.03 0.35 -11.91
CA ARG A 161 7.26 -0.64 -12.68
C ARG A 161 7.57 -0.55 -14.18
N ASP A 162 7.55 0.66 -14.75
CA ASP A 162 7.86 0.87 -16.18
C ASP A 162 9.29 0.41 -16.50
N TYR A 163 10.23 0.57 -15.57
CA TYR A 163 11.62 0.14 -15.67
C TYR A 163 11.75 -1.37 -15.82
N VAL A 164 11.11 -2.15 -14.93
CA VAL A 164 11.10 -3.63 -15.01
C VAL A 164 10.58 -4.11 -16.36
N VAL A 165 9.48 -3.52 -16.84
CA VAL A 165 8.83 -3.89 -18.11
C VAL A 165 9.68 -3.53 -19.33
N TYR A 166 10.17 -2.28 -19.38
CA TYR A 166 10.92 -1.76 -20.53
C TYR A 166 12.29 -2.43 -20.68
N TYR A 167 13.00 -2.67 -19.57
CA TYR A 167 14.32 -3.31 -19.56
C TYR A 167 14.29 -4.84 -19.55
N ASN A 168 13.11 -5.49 -19.45
CA ASN A 168 12.96 -6.95 -19.34
C ASN A 168 13.67 -7.50 -18.08
N LEU A 169 13.35 -6.93 -16.91
CA LEU A 169 13.76 -7.52 -15.63
C LEU A 169 12.78 -8.61 -15.17
N ASP A 170 13.19 -9.38 -14.16
CA ASP A 170 12.33 -10.36 -13.52
C ASP A 170 11.10 -9.71 -12.86
N ARG A 171 9.93 -10.33 -13.04
CA ARG A 171 8.63 -9.82 -12.56
C ARG A 171 8.49 -9.82 -11.04
N SER A 172 9.27 -10.62 -10.30
CA SER A 172 9.31 -10.61 -8.84
C SER A 172 9.78 -9.26 -8.26
N LEU A 173 10.46 -8.42 -9.06
CA LEU A 173 10.77 -7.04 -8.68
C LEU A 173 9.53 -6.13 -8.56
N LEU A 174 8.34 -6.62 -8.96
CA LEU A 174 7.05 -5.98 -8.79
C LEU A 174 6.27 -6.50 -7.56
N ASP A 175 6.78 -7.51 -6.85
CA ASP A 175 6.14 -7.97 -5.61
C ASP A 175 6.14 -6.88 -4.52
N GLY A 176 5.10 -6.89 -3.68
CA GLY A 176 4.81 -5.82 -2.72
C GLY A 176 4.22 -4.55 -3.34
N CYS A 177 3.99 -4.49 -4.66
CA CYS A 177 3.21 -3.41 -5.26
C CYS A 177 1.70 -3.61 -5.01
N PRO A 178 0.94 -2.58 -4.56
CA PRO A 178 -0.52 -2.65 -4.36
C PRO A 178 -1.38 -2.89 -5.62
N ASP A 179 -0.75 -3.07 -6.78
CA ASP A 179 -1.36 -3.65 -7.98
C ASP A 179 -1.28 -5.20 -7.94
N ALA A 180 -0.13 -5.78 -7.61
CA ALA A 180 0.11 -7.22 -7.66
C ALA A 180 -0.74 -8.01 -6.65
N GLU A 181 -0.99 -7.45 -5.47
CA GLU A 181 -1.86 -8.09 -4.45
C GLU A 181 -3.33 -8.15 -4.89
N ALA A 182 -3.83 -7.07 -5.47
CA ALA A 182 -5.20 -7.02 -5.97
C ALA A 182 -5.37 -7.87 -7.23
N ASP A 183 -4.36 -7.93 -8.10
CA ASP A 183 -4.34 -8.83 -9.25
C ASP A 183 -4.35 -10.30 -8.81
N ARG A 184 -3.55 -10.68 -7.80
CA ARG A 184 -3.58 -12.03 -7.20
C ARG A 184 -4.99 -12.37 -6.71
N ALA A 185 -5.63 -11.48 -5.96
CA ALA A 185 -7.01 -11.68 -5.50
C ALA A 185 -8.01 -11.81 -6.66
N ILE A 186 -7.90 -11.01 -7.73
CA ILE A 186 -8.76 -11.14 -8.91
C ILE A 186 -8.53 -12.48 -9.63
N LEU A 187 -7.28 -12.95 -9.74
CA LEU A 187 -6.94 -14.25 -10.33
C LEU A 187 -7.52 -15.42 -9.52
N THR A 188 -7.40 -15.39 -8.20
CA THR A 188 -8.03 -16.36 -7.29
C THR A 188 -9.55 -16.42 -7.49
N LEU A 189 -10.21 -15.26 -7.70
CA LEU A 189 -11.65 -15.19 -7.93
C LEU A 189 -12.09 -15.56 -9.35
N MET A 190 -11.22 -15.38 -10.35
CA MET A 190 -11.45 -15.91 -11.69
C MET A 190 -11.32 -17.43 -11.74
N ASN A 191 -10.37 -17.99 -10.97
CA ASN A 191 -10.06 -19.42 -10.91
C ASN A 191 -10.62 -20.11 -9.65
N TYR A 192 -11.70 -19.58 -9.06
CA TYR A 192 -12.18 -19.97 -7.72
C TYR A 192 -12.43 -21.48 -7.51
N GLY A 193 -12.73 -22.24 -8.56
CA GLY A 193 -12.90 -23.69 -8.50
C GLY A 193 -11.60 -24.49 -8.32
N SER A 194 -10.44 -23.83 -8.44
CA SER A 194 -9.10 -24.40 -8.21
C SER A 194 -8.48 -23.96 -6.88
N HIS A 195 -9.19 -23.16 -6.08
CA HIS A 195 -8.72 -22.59 -4.81
C HIS A 195 -9.60 -23.04 -3.63
N SER A 196 -9.04 -22.95 -2.43
CA SER A 196 -9.75 -23.26 -1.19
C SER A 196 -10.77 -22.18 -0.80
N THR A 197 -11.70 -22.57 0.08
CA THR A 197 -12.67 -21.68 0.74
C THR A 197 -12.00 -20.48 1.43
N ASP A 198 -10.85 -20.69 2.07
CA ASP A 198 -10.07 -19.64 2.73
C ASP A 198 -9.46 -18.64 1.75
N GLU A 199 -8.86 -19.11 0.65
CA GLU A 199 -8.29 -18.25 -0.40
C GLU A 199 -9.36 -17.38 -1.08
N VAL A 200 -10.50 -17.99 -1.44
CA VAL A 200 -11.64 -17.27 -2.06
C VAL A 200 -12.23 -16.24 -1.10
N PHE A 201 -12.31 -16.55 0.20
CA PHE A 201 -12.73 -15.60 1.23
C PHE A 201 -11.75 -14.43 1.37
N ALA A 202 -10.44 -14.71 1.51
CA ALA A 202 -9.41 -13.68 1.65
C ALA A 202 -9.32 -12.77 0.41
N ALA A 203 -9.48 -13.33 -0.80
CA ALA A 203 -9.54 -12.56 -2.03
C ALA A 203 -10.77 -11.63 -2.10
N LEU A 204 -11.94 -12.07 -1.61
CA LEU A 204 -13.12 -11.20 -1.52
C LEU A 204 -12.97 -10.09 -0.47
N VAL A 205 -12.39 -10.39 0.70
CA VAL A 205 -12.21 -9.40 1.77
C VAL A 205 -11.17 -8.35 1.37
N SER A 206 -10.03 -8.74 0.81
CA SER A 206 -8.98 -7.80 0.37
C SER A 206 -9.40 -6.85 -0.76
N LEU A 207 -10.41 -7.23 -1.56
CA LEU A 207 -11.00 -6.38 -2.61
C LEU A 207 -12.27 -5.63 -2.15
N SER A 208 -12.70 -5.82 -0.89
CA SER A 208 -13.92 -5.25 -0.33
C SER A 208 -13.64 -3.98 0.50
N PRO A 209 -14.42 -2.90 0.37
CA PRO A 209 -14.39 -1.79 1.32
C PRO A 209 -15.03 -2.15 2.68
N TYR A 210 -15.74 -3.28 2.77
CA TYR A 210 -16.32 -3.80 4.01
C TYR A 210 -15.50 -5.01 4.52
N ARG A 211 -14.78 -4.81 5.62
CA ARG A 211 -13.94 -5.83 6.29
C ARG A 211 -14.81 -6.80 7.10
N LEU A 212 -15.31 -7.84 6.44
CA LEU A 212 -16.11 -8.91 7.08
C LEU A 212 -15.34 -9.62 8.20
N GLU A 213 -14.03 -9.73 8.09
CA GLU A 213 -13.09 -10.21 9.14
C GLU A 213 -13.25 -9.51 10.51
N ASN A 214 -13.62 -8.22 10.52
CA ASN A 214 -13.79 -7.45 11.76
C ASN A 214 -15.16 -7.71 12.43
N SER A 215 -16.07 -8.41 11.77
CA SER A 215 -17.42 -8.70 12.28
C SER A 215 -17.39 -9.51 13.56
N GLY A 216 -18.10 -9.05 14.59
CA GLY A 216 -18.32 -9.81 15.82
C GLY A 216 -19.07 -11.14 15.62
N PHE A 217 -19.75 -11.31 14.47
CA PHE A 217 -20.34 -12.59 14.08
C PHE A 217 -19.30 -13.51 13.42
N PHE A 218 -18.46 -12.99 12.51
CA PHE A 218 -17.32 -13.74 11.94
C PHE A 218 -16.37 -14.26 13.02
N LYS A 219 -16.08 -13.44 14.05
CA LYS A 219 -15.23 -13.84 15.19
C LYS A 219 -15.81 -14.99 16.06
N GLN A 220 -17.09 -15.32 15.92
CA GLN A 220 -17.73 -16.46 16.60
C GLN A 220 -17.97 -17.66 15.68
N TYR A 221 -18.20 -17.42 14.38
CA TYR A 221 -18.55 -18.44 13.39
C TYR A 221 -17.70 -18.31 12.11
N PRO A 222 -16.35 -18.34 12.21
CA PRO A 222 -15.49 -18.00 11.08
C PRO A 222 -15.68 -18.96 9.90
N ASP A 223 -15.64 -20.26 10.14
CA ASP A 223 -15.68 -21.26 9.06
C ASP A 223 -17.07 -21.36 8.41
N ASP A 224 -18.14 -21.10 9.17
CA ASP A 224 -19.51 -20.96 8.66
C ASP A 224 -19.58 -19.79 7.67
N VAL A 225 -19.06 -18.62 8.07
CA VAL A 225 -19.09 -17.41 7.24
C VAL A 225 -18.23 -17.59 6.00
N LYS A 226 -17.00 -18.13 6.11
CA LYS A 226 -16.16 -18.44 4.94
C LYS A 226 -16.87 -19.38 3.97
N THR A 227 -17.49 -20.46 4.49
CA THR A 227 -18.22 -21.46 3.69
C THR A 227 -19.38 -20.83 2.93
N VAL A 228 -20.20 -19.99 3.59
CA VAL A 228 -21.29 -19.26 2.92
C VAL A 228 -20.76 -18.25 1.91
N VAL A 229 -19.71 -17.49 2.22
CA VAL A 229 -19.12 -16.50 1.30
C VAL A 229 -18.60 -17.17 0.02
N ALA A 230 -17.83 -18.25 0.14
CA ALA A 230 -17.33 -19.00 -1.02
C ALA A 230 -18.46 -19.67 -1.80
N GLY A 231 -19.42 -20.31 -1.12
CA GLY A 231 -20.59 -20.94 -1.76
C GLY A 231 -21.48 -19.94 -2.50
N VAL A 232 -21.66 -18.73 -1.95
CA VAL A 232 -22.42 -17.65 -2.60
C VAL A 232 -21.66 -17.12 -3.81
N PHE A 233 -20.34 -16.97 -3.72
CA PHE A 233 -19.52 -16.55 -4.86
C PHE A 233 -19.52 -17.59 -6.00
N ALA A 234 -19.43 -18.88 -5.67
CA ALA A 234 -19.53 -19.97 -6.63
C ALA A 234 -20.91 -20.01 -7.31
N SER A 235 -22.00 -20.02 -6.54
CA SER A 235 -23.36 -20.04 -7.07
C SER A 235 -23.72 -18.79 -7.89
N LEU A 236 -23.19 -17.62 -7.52
CA LEU A 236 -23.28 -16.42 -8.35
C LEU A 236 -22.46 -16.54 -9.64
N SER A 237 -21.26 -17.12 -9.57
CA SER A 237 -20.38 -17.29 -10.74
C SER A 237 -20.99 -18.25 -11.76
N GLU A 238 -21.52 -19.38 -11.30
CA GLU A 238 -22.31 -20.30 -12.13
C GLU A 238 -23.52 -19.61 -12.77
N TYR A 239 -24.32 -18.86 -11.98
CA TYR A 239 -25.50 -18.18 -12.51
C TYR A 239 -25.14 -17.17 -13.60
N TYR A 240 -24.06 -16.40 -13.42
CA TYR A 240 -23.61 -15.42 -14.43
C TYR A 240 -23.02 -16.13 -15.66
N GLY A 241 -22.25 -17.20 -15.49
CA GLY A 241 -21.70 -17.99 -16.61
C GLY A 241 -22.78 -18.68 -17.45
N LYS A 242 -23.87 -19.15 -16.82
CA LYS A 242 -24.99 -19.83 -17.52
C LYS A 242 -26.01 -18.86 -18.12
N ASN A 243 -26.31 -17.74 -17.45
CA ASN A 243 -27.49 -16.91 -17.76
C ASN A 243 -27.18 -15.47 -18.20
N ARG A 244 -25.90 -15.05 -18.34
CA ARG A 244 -25.53 -13.67 -18.66
C ARG A 244 -24.40 -13.58 -19.69
N ARG A 245 -24.39 -12.49 -20.47
CA ARG A 245 -23.36 -12.17 -21.47
C ARG A 245 -22.02 -11.69 -20.86
N ASN A 246 -22.02 -11.39 -19.57
CA ASN A 246 -20.84 -10.92 -18.82
C ASN A 246 -20.63 -11.80 -17.59
N SER A 247 -19.37 -12.05 -17.21
CA SER A 247 -19.04 -12.85 -16.02
C SER A 247 -19.30 -12.09 -14.70
N LEU A 248 -19.26 -12.81 -13.57
CA LEU A 248 -19.35 -12.18 -12.24
C LEU A 248 -18.14 -11.26 -11.97
N CYS A 249 -16.94 -11.69 -12.39
CA CYS A 249 -15.74 -10.85 -12.34
C CYS A 249 -15.89 -9.58 -13.20
N GLU A 250 -16.44 -9.66 -14.41
CA GLU A 250 -16.74 -8.46 -15.21
C GLU A 250 -17.77 -7.52 -14.55
N LYS A 251 -18.68 -8.07 -13.75
CA LYS A 251 -19.61 -7.25 -12.95
C LYS A 251 -18.87 -6.50 -11.85
N PHE A 252 -18.01 -7.18 -11.07
CA PHE A 252 -17.33 -6.62 -9.89
C PHE A 252 -16.03 -5.85 -10.16
N PHE A 253 -15.37 -6.06 -11.30
CA PHE A 253 -14.11 -5.40 -11.65
C PHE A 253 -14.19 -4.55 -12.94
N GLY A 254 -15.33 -4.59 -13.64
CA GLY A 254 -15.44 -4.08 -15.01
C GLY A 254 -14.85 -5.08 -16.02
N LYS A 255 -14.91 -4.77 -17.32
CA LYS A 255 -14.24 -5.60 -18.32
C LYS A 255 -12.72 -5.41 -18.23
N LEU A 256 -11.97 -6.46 -18.51
CA LEU A 256 -10.54 -6.37 -18.77
C LEU A 256 -10.35 -5.39 -19.94
N GLN A 257 -9.70 -4.26 -19.71
CA GLN A 257 -9.37 -3.37 -20.82
C GLN A 257 -8.13 -3.91 -21.52
N THR A 258 -8.14 -3.83 -22.85
CA THR A 258 -7.07 -4.35 -23.70
C THR A 258 -6.69 -3.32 -24.75
N GLY A 259 -5.40 -3.19 -25.05
CA GLY A 259 -4.88 -2.21 -26.02
C GLY A 259 -4.95 -0.76 -25.53
N THR A 260 -5.18 -0.51 -24.24
CA THR A 260 -5.24 0.85 -23.68
C THR A 260 -3.87 1.51 -23.81
N SER A 261 -3.80 2.59 -24.58
CA SER A 261 -2.56 3.31 -24.88
C SER A 261 -1.79 3.69 -23.60
N TYR A 262 -0.49 3.40 -23.59
CA TYR A 262 0.40 3.61 -22.46
C TYR A 262 1.67 4.32 -22.90
N ASN A 263 2.21 5.19 -22.05
CA ASN A 263 3.48 5.87 -22.28
C ASN A 263 4.47 5.43 -21.19
N MET A 264 5.48 4.66 -21.58
CA MET A 264 6.55 4.24 -20.67
C MET A 264 7.31 5.45 -20.12
N PHE A 265 7.61 5.45 -18.83
CA PHE A 265 8.24 6.54 -18.10
C PHE A 265 7.49 7.87 -18.27
N ARG A 266 6.14 7.83 -18.25
CA ARG A 266 5.31 9.03 -18.39
C ARG A 266 5.76 10.11 -17.39
N SER A 267 5.91 11.33 -17.89
CA SER A 267 6.41 12.51 -17.16
C SER A 267 7.89 12.45 -16.73
N ALA A 268 8.72 11.61 -17.38
CA ALA A 268 10.17 11.67 -17.27
C ALA A 268 10.85 12.26 -18.52
N VAL A 269 12.06 12.79 -18.36
CA VAL A 269 12.95 13.11 -19.49
C VAL A 269 13.71 11.84 -19.85
N PHE A 270 13.12 11.00 -20.71
CA PHE A 270 13.61 9.67 -21.03
C PHE A 270 13.83 9.47 -22.53
N PHE A 271 14.98 8.91 -22.93
CA PHE A 271 15.30 8.58 -24.31
C PHE A 271 15.13 7.08 -24.59
N ASP A 272 14.11 6.74 -25.39
CA ASP A 272 13.96 5.38 -25.92
C ASP A 272 15.09 5.02 -26.90
N ARG A 273 16.09 4.34 -26.34
CA ARG A 273 17.23 3.72 -27.02
C ARG A 273 16.92 2.34 -27.58
N ILE A 274 15.99 1.58 -26.99
CA ILE A 274 15.75 0.19 -27.37
C ILE A 274 14.83 0.14 -28.60
N ARG A 275 13.89 1.08 -28.72
CA ARG A 275 12.96 1.25 -29.85
C ARG A 275 12.28 -0.06 -30.23
N ARG A 276 11.75 -0.75 -29.21
CA ARG A 276 10.98 -1.99 -29.37
C ARG A 276 9.86 -1.74 -30.39
N ARG A 277 9.61 -2.68 -31.29
CA ARG A 277 8.55 -2.58 -32.31
C ARG A 277 7.36 -3.48 -31.95
N GLU A 278 7.61 -4.78 -31.92
CA GLU A 278 6.72 -5.79 -31.38
C GLU A 278 7.36 -6.41 -30.14
N TYR A 279 6.66 -6.40 -29.01
CA TYR A 279 7.13 -6.98 -27.74
C TYR A 279 5.98 -7.13 -26.75
N VAL A 280 5.97 -8.22 -25.98
CA VAL A 280 4.99 -8.47 -24.91
C VAL A 280 5.74 -8.76 -23.61
N TYR A 281 5.29 -8.14 -22.52
CA TYR A 281 5.75 -8.44 -21.17
C TYR A 281 4.55 -8.81 -20.30
N GLU A 282 4.49 -10.05 -19.86
CA GLU A 282 3.38 -10.60 -19.09
C GLU A 282 3.75 -10.61 -17.60
N ILE A 283 3.07 -9.80 -16.79
CA ILE A 283 3.23 -9.86 -15.33
C ILE A 283 2.47 -11.09 -14.84
N ASN A 284 1.19 -11.16 -15.23
CA ASN A 284 0.26 -12.26 -14.96
C ASN A 284 -0.81 -12.33 -16.08
N ASP A 285 -1.76 -13.26 -15.98
CA ASP A 285 -2.75 -13.52 -17.04
C ASP A 285 -3.66 -12.31 -17.31
N ILE A 286 -3.89 -11.45 -16.31
CA ILE A 286 -4.79 -10.29 -16.36
C ILE A 286 -4.07 -8.94 -16.45
N TYR A 287 -2.74 -8.90 -16.35
CA TYR A 287 -1.93 -7.70 -16.48
C TYR A 287 -0.68 -7.96 -17.34
N ARG A 288 -0.69 -7.38 -18.54
CA ARG A 288 0.39 -7.47 -19.52
C ARG A 288 0.58 -6.15 -20.26
N TYR A 289 1.82 -5.89 -20.67
CA TYR A 289 2.17 -4.76 -21.53
C TYR A 289 2.46 -5.25 -22.94
N ARG A 290 1.97 -4.53 -23.94
CA ARG A 290 2.17 -4.84 -25.36
C ARG A 290 2.68 -3.61 -26.10
N CYS A 291 3.85 -3.73 -26.71
CA CYS A 291 4.39 -2.79 -27.67
C CYS A 291 4.09 -3.34 -29.07
N SER A 292 3.42 -2.57 -29.91
CA SER A 292 3.17 -2.88 -31.32
C SER A 292 3.31 -1.63 -32.19
N GLY A 293 3.99 -1.75 -33.33
CA GLY A 293 4.41 -0.60 -34.15
C GLY A 293 5.31 0.41 -33.43
N GLY A 294 5.86 0.08 -32.25
CA GLY A 294 6.53 1.01 -31.34
C GLY A 294 5.62 1.79 -30.40
N GLY A 295 4.29 1.68 -30.55
CA GLY A 295 3.32 2.20 -29.59
C GLY A 295 3.15 1.24 -28.42
N TRP A 296 3.26 1.72 -27.18
CA TRP A 296 2.99 0.90 -26.00
C TRP A 296 1.50 0.94 -25.62
N SER A 297 1.04 -0.19 -25.09
CA SER A 297 -0.30 -0.39 -24.55
C SER A 297 -0.25 -1.31 -23.34
N CYS A 298 -1.32 -1.26 -22.55
CA CYS A 298 -1.47 -1.96 -21.29
C CYS A 298 -2.83 -2.66 -21.28
N ASP A 299 -2.83 -3.98 -21.04
CA ASP A 299 -4.04 -4.73 -20.75
C ASP A 299 -4.15 -4.90 -19.24
N ARG A 300 -5.26 -4.46 -18.62
CA ARG A 300 -5.58 -4.70 -17.20
C ARG A 300 -7.02 -4.34 -16.83
N PHE A 301 -7.48 -4.82 -15.67
CA PHE A 301 -8.72 -4.32 -15.06
C PHE A 301 -8.53 -2.90 -14.52
N LEU A 302 -9.52 -2.04 -14.73
CA LEU A 302 -9.58 -0.71 -14.12
C LEU A 302 -10.45 -0.76 -12.85
N ARG A 303 -9.80 -0.64 -11.69
CA ARG A 303 -10.41 -0.76 -10.35
C ARG A 303 -11.28 0.46 -9.99
N TYR A 304 -12.48 0.55 -10.56
CA TYR A 304 -13.46 1.61 -10.25
C TYR A 304 -14.07 1.45 -8.83
N LYS A 305 -14.09 2.52 -8.03
CA LYS A 305 -14.60 2.50 -6.64
C LYS A 305 -16.03 1.94 -6.53
N ASP A 306 -16.94 2.33 -7.42
CA ASP A 306 -18.36 1.90 -7.41
C ASP A 306 -18.57 0.44 -7.85
N LYS A 307 -17.52 -0.23 -8.33
CA LYS A 307 -17.52 -1.66 -8.63
C LYS A 307 -17.12 -2.46 -7.39
N LEU A 308 -16.06 -2.05 -6.70
CA LEU A 308 -15.62 -2.65 -5.43
C LEU A 308 -16.68 -2.49 -4.32
N ARG A 309 -17.42 -1.36 -4.31
CA ARG A 309 -18.62 -1.18 -3.45
C ARG A 309 -19.65 -2.31 -3.56
N GLN A 310 -19.77 -2.98 -4.71
CA GLN A 310 -20.71 -4.11 -4.88
C GLN A 310 -20.23 -5.39 -4.19
N ILE A 311 -18.93 -5.54 -3.96
CA ILE A 311 -18.35 -6.63 -3.16
C ILE A 311 -18.64 -6.37 -1.67
N GLY A 312 -18.42 -5.13 -1.22
CA GLY A 312 -18.76 -4.72 0.15
C GLY A 312 -20.24 -4.93 0.49
N ALA A 313 -21.14 -4.51 -0.39
CA ALA A 313 -22.58 -4.72 -0.25
C ALA A 313 -22.97 -6.21 -0.23
N LEU A 314 -22.29 -7.06 -1.03
CA LEU A 314 -22.48 -8.51 -0.99
C LEU A 314 -22.08 -9.09 0.37
N LEU A 315 -20.87 -8.80 0.85
CA LEU A 315 -20.36 -9.32 2.12
C LEU A 315 -21.18 -8.82 3.33
N LYS A 316 -21.65 -7.57 3.30
CA LYS A 316 -22.53 -7.01 4.35
C LYS A 316 -23.94 -7.62 4.33
N SER A 317 -24.51 -7.90 3.14
CA SER A 317 -25.76 -8.68 3.04
C SER A 317 -25.59 -10.12 3.55
N ILE A 318 -24.42 -10.76 3.36
CA ILE A 318 -24.15 -12.09 3.91
C ILE A 318 -24.11 -12.04 5.44
N ASP A 319 -23.35 -11.12 6.04
CA ASP A 319 -23.29 -10.98 7.51
C ASP A 319 -24.68 -10.68 8.10
N ALA A 320 -25.42 -9.74 7.52
CA ALA A 320 -26.78 -9.41 7.98
C ALA A 320 -27.75 -10.60 7.92
N LEU A 321 -27.76 -11.36 6.82
CA LEU A 321 -28.65 -12.52 6.66
C LEU A 321 -28.21 -13.71 7.51
N MET A 322 -26.90 -13.95 7.71
CA MET A 322 -26.42 -14.99 8.62
C MET A 322 -26.76 -14.66 10.08
N ARG A 323 -26.51 -13.42 10.52
CA ARG A 323 -26.92 -12.95 11.86
C ARG A 323 -28.42 -13.13 12.11
N LEU A 324 -29.26 -12.83 11.12
CA LEU A 324 -30.70 -13.03 11.20
C LEU A 324 -31.08 -14.51 11.39
N GLN A 325 -30.51 -15.40 10.57
CA GLN A 325 -30.79 -16.85 10.64
C GLN A 325 -30.22 -17.52 11.91
N TYR A 326 -29.17 -16.95 12.52
CA TYR A 326 -28.57 -17.42 13.77
C TYR A 326 -29.17 -16.73 15.02
N GLY A 327 -30.14 -15.81 14.88
CA GLY A 327 -30.73 -15.08 16.00
C GLY A 327 -29.75 -14.16 16.75
N PHE A 328 -28.73 -13.66 16.05
CA PHE A 328 -27.61 -12.93 16.65
C PHE A 328 -28.03 -11.55 17.17
N LYS A 329 -27.71 -11.25 18.44
CA LYS A 329 -28.21 -10.07 19.17
C LYS A 329 -27.93 -8.74 18.47
N SER A 330 -26.75 -8.58 17.87
CA SER A 330 -26.36 -7.36 17.17
C SER A 330 -26.74 -7.44 15.69
N ALA A 331 -28.02 -7.27 15.37
CA ALA A 331 -28.51 -7.27 13.99
C ALA A 331 -27.86 -6.16 13.15
N LEU A 332 -27.54 -6.46 11.89
CA LEU A 332 -27.10 -5.45 10.91
C LEU A 332 -28.28 -5.01 10.03
N LYS A 333 -28.29 -3.74 9.66
CA LYS A 333 -29.20 -3.21 8.63
C LYS A 333 -28.86 -3.83 7.27
N GLU A 334 -29.82 -4.53 6.67
CA GLU A 334 -29.68 -5.07 5.32
C GLU A 334 -29.34 -3.96 4.31
N GLU A 335 -28.32 -4.21 3.50
CA GLU A 335 -27.99 -3.35 2.36
C GLU A 335 -28.83 -3.75 1.13
N LYS A 336 -29.13 -2.78 0.25
CA LYS A 336 -30.03 -2.94 -0.91
C LYS A 336 -29.38 -3.74 -2.06
N THR A 337 -29.07 -5.02 -1.80
CA THR A 337 -28.65 -5.97 -2.83
C THR A 337 -29.84 -6.43 -3.68
N THR A 338 -29.57 -7.07 -4.83
CA THR A 338 -30.64 -7.51 -5.73
C THR A 338 -31.34 -8.76 -5.18
N ARG A 339 -32.62 -8.96 -5.50
CA ARG A 339 -33.38 -10.17 -5.10
C ARG A 339 -32.65 -11.48 -5.42
N LEU A 340 -31.94 -11.54 -6.56
CA LEU A 340 -31.08 -12.66 -6.96
C LEU A 340 -29.95 -12.95 -5.97
N PHE A 341 -29.30 -11.90 -5.45
CA PHE A 341 -28.25 -12.04 -4.45
C PHE A 341 -28.86 -12.53 -3.13
N GLN A 342 -29.94 -11.90 -2.65
CA GLN A 342 -30.66 -12.34 -1.45
C GLN A 342 -31.15 -13.81 -1.54
N SER A 343 -31.66 -14.25 -2.70
CA SER A 343 -32.11 -15.64 -2.88
C SER A 343 -30.95 -16.65 -2.87
N ILE A 344 -29.80 -16.32 -3.44
CA ILE A 344 -28.62 -17.19 -3.42
C ILE A 344 -28.00 -17.23 -2.01
N ILE A 345 -27.88 -16.08 -1.33
CA ILE A 345 -27.38 -16.02 0.06
C ILE A 345 -28.22 -16.91 0.99
N ASN A 346 -29.55 -16.78 0.96
CA ASN A 346 -30.42 -17.62 1.79
C ASN A 346 -30.34 -19.12 1.42
N ALA A 347 -30.12 -19.45 0.13
CA ALA A 347 -29.94 -20.85 -0.29
C ALA A 347 -28.64 -21.48 0.25
N GLU A 348 -27.51 -20.75 0.22
CA GLU A 348 -26.24 -21.24 0.78
C GLU A 348 -26.25 -21.33 2.31
N ILE A 349 -26.87 -20.36 3.00
CA ILE A 349 -27.09 -20.46 4.45
C ILE A 349 -27.98 -21.67 4.78
N GLY A 350 -29.04 -21.91 3.99
CA GLY A 350 -29.89 -23.08 4.10
C GLY A 350 -29.12 -24.40 3.96
N LYS A 351 -28.27 -24.52 2.92
CA LYS A 351 -27.38 -25.67 2.71
C LYS A 351 -26.46 -25.92 3.92
N LEU A 352 -25.81 -24.87 4.45
CA LEU A 352 -24.93 -24.99 5.62
C LEU A 352 -25.70 -25.47 6.86
N LEU A 353 -26.85 -24.87 7.16
CA LEU A 353 -27.68 -25.25 8.31
C LEU A 353 -28.24 -26.67 8.15
N GLU A 354 -28.59 -27.09 6.94
CA GLU A 354 -28.95 -28.48 6.66
C GLU A 354 -27.78 -29.45 6.84
N ALA A 355 -26.58 -29.09 6.38
CA ALA A 355 -25.38 -29.91 6.56
C ALA A 355 -25.09 -30.12 8.05
N LYS A 356 -25.09 -29.04 8.85
CA LYS A 356 -24.95 -29.13 10.32
C LYS A 356 -26.04 -29.99 10.97
N ARG A 357 -27.31 -29.83 10.56
CA ARG A 357 -28.42 -30.67 11.04
C ARG A 357 -28.29 -32.15 10.63
N LYS A 358 -27.61 -32.46 9.52
CA LYS A 358 -27.32 -33.84 9.10
C LYS A 358 -26.17 -34.42 9.93
N SER A 359 -25.06 -33.70 10.09
CA SER A 359 -23.93 -34.12 10.94
C SER A 359 -24.35 -34.38 12.39
N ALA A 360 -25.08 -33.45 13.00
CA ALA A 360 -25.58 -33.60 14.37
C ALA A 360 -26.67 -34.70 14.52
N ARG A 361 -27.21 -35.24 13.42
CA ARG A 361 -28.08 -36.42 13.42
C ARG A 361 -27.31 -37.73 13.18
N SER A 362 -26.09 -37.68 12.65
CA SER A 362 -25.19 -38.84 12.54
C SER A 362 -24.29 -39.03 13.77
N GLU A 363 -24.06 -37.99 14.57
CA GLU A 363 -23.41 -38.08 15.90
C GLU A 363 -24.37 -38.68 16.96
N ILE A 364 -24.94 -39.85 16.67
CA ILE A 364 -25.71 -40.63 17.65
C ILE A 364 -24.70 -41.28 18.61
N THR A 365 -24.54 -40.70 19.79
CA THR A 365 -23.72 -41.23 20.86
C THR A 365 -24.26 -42.59 21.34
N LEU A 366 -23.65 -43.67 20.84
CA LEU A 366 -23.91 -45.03 21.31
C LEU A 366 -23.44 -45.17 22.76
N ASP A 367 -24.40 -45.20 23.68
CA ASP A 367 -24.18 -45.40 25.11
C ASP A 367 -23.65 -46.82 25.40
N LEU A 368 -22.32 -46.97 25.35
CA LEU A 368 -21.62 -48.23 25.57
C LEU A 368 -21.87 -48.81 26.98
N SER A 369 -22.33 -48.00 27.94
CA SER A 369 -22.73 -48.49 29.28
C SER A 369 -23.97 -49.39 29.25
N ARG A 370 -24.71 -49.40 28.13
CA ARG A 370 -25.82 -50.34 27.89
C ARG A 370 -25.38 -51.64 27.25
N LEU A 371 -24.18 -51.73 26.67
CA LEU A 371 -23.69 -52.97 26.06
C LEU A 371 -23.41 -54.06 27.11
N SER A 372 -23.04 -53.70 28.34
CA SER A 372 -22.99 -54.64 29.46
C SER A 372 -24.39 -55.19 29.75
N ARG A 373 -25.38 -54.34 29.99
CA ARG A 373 -26.78 -54.76 30.25
C ARG A 373 -27.39 -55.57 29.10
N ILE A 374 -27.08 -55.23 27.85
CA ILE A 374 -27.54 -55.99 26.66
C ILE A 374 -26.85 -57.36 26.61
N ARG A 375 -25.54 -57.43 26.91
CA ARG A 375 -24.83 -58.72 27.07
C ARG A 375 -25.41 -59.53 28.22
N GLU A 376 -25.59 -58.95 29.41
CA GLU A 376 -26.17 -59.58 30.60
C GLU A 376 -27.58 -60.12 30.34
N ALA A 377 -28.45 -59.35 29.68
CA ALA A 377 -29.79 -59.81 29.29
C ALA A 377 -29.75 -60.95 28.26
N ALA A 378 -28.83 -60.91 27.30
CA ALA A 378 -28.62 -62.00 26.35
C ALA A 378 -28.06 -63.26 27.05
N LEU A 379 -27.10 -63.09 27.98
CA LEU A 379 -26.51 -64.17 28.79
C LEU A 379 -27.53 -64.80 29.73
N ALA A 380 -28.38 -64.01 30.40
CA ALA A 380 -29.48 -64.51 31.22
C ALA A 380 -30.53 -65.25 30.38
N THR A 381 -30.76 -64.82 29.13
CA THR A 381 -31.64 -65.53 28.18
C THR A 381 -31.00 -66.84 27.71
N GLN A 382 -29.71 -66.83 27.41
CA GLN A 382 -28.92 -68.01 27.04
C GLN A 382 -28.88 -69.05 28.17
N ASN A 383 -28.57 -68.61 29.40
CA ASN A 383 -28.53 -69.48 30.58
C ASN A 383 -29.90 -70.07 30.90
N ARG A 384 -31.00 -69.34 30.65
CA ARG A 384 -32.37 -69.88 30.75
C ARG A 384 -32.73 -70.93 29.68
N LEU A 385 -31.88 -71.16 28.68
CA LEU A 385 -31.97 -72.29 27.74
C LEU A 385 -30.97 -73.41 28.04
N ILE A 386 -30.07 -73.23 29.02
CA ILE A 386 -29.10 -74.25 29.45
C ILE A 386 -29.67 -74.95 30.69
N VAL A 387 -29.72 -76.29 30.65
CA VAL A 387 -30.08 -77.10 31.82
C VAL A 387 -28.82 -77.28 32.66
N GLU A 388 -28.92 -77.00 33.96
CA GLU A 388 -27.80 -77.02 34.89
C GLU A 388 -27.48 -78.43 35.40
N GLU A 389 -26.20 -78.81 35.37
CA GLU A 389 -25.60 -79.67 36.39
C GLU A 389 -24.69 -78.79 37.29
N PRO A 390 -24.59 -79.06 38.61
CA PRO A 390 -24.10 -78.09 39.59
C PRO A 390 -22.60 -78.22 39.95
N GLU A 391 -22.21 -77.48 41.00
CA GLU A 391 -20.87 -77.39 41.65
C GLU A 391 -19.85 -76.46 40.94
N GLU A 392 -19.03 -75.65 41.63
CA GLU A 392 -18.87 -75.43 43.09
C GLU A 392 -18.54 -73.94 43.41
N ALA A 393 -18.32 -73.60 44.69
CA ALA A 393 -18.38 -72.21 45.19
C ALA A 393 -17.03 -71.53 45.50
N ALA A 394 -16.93 -70.22 45.26
CA ALA A 394 -16.07 -69.27 46.01
C ALA A 394 -16.48 -67.79 45.75
N GLY A 395 -16.24 -66.91 46.74
CA GLY A 395 -16.28 -65.43 46.60
C GLY A 395 -15.10 -64.81 47.38
N PRO A 396 -15.18 -63.59 47.97
CA PRO A 396 -16.12 -62.48 47.72
C PRO A 396 -15.47 -61.05 47.76
N ALA A 397 -16.25 -60.00 47.40
CA ALA A 397 -16.07 -58.57 47.78
C ALA A 397 -14.77 -57.84 47.28
N VAL A 398 -14.53 -56.52 47.42
CA VAL A 398 -15.20 -55.35 48.07
C VAL A 398 -15.24 -54.14 47.08
N ALA A 399 -15.92 -53.04 47.44
CA ALA A 399 -16.22 -51.85 46.63
C ALA A 399 -15.19 -50.66 46.77
N PRO A 400 -15.36 -49.50 46.06
CA PRO A 400 -14.44 -48.33 46.02
C PRO A 400 -14.79 -47.31 47.15
N PRO A 401 -14.58 -45.95 47.11
CA PRO A 401 -13.91 -44.99 46.17
C PRO A 401 -13.08 -43.85 46.83
N SER A 402 -12.67 -42.80 46.07
CA SER A 402 -12.69 -41.38 46.53
C SER A 402 -12.46 -40.32 45.42
N ALA A 403 -13.01 -39.11 45.63
CA ALA A 403 -12.80 -37.81 44.93
C ALA A 403 -13.62 -36.70 45.67
N PRO A 404 -13.57 -35.39 45.34
CA PRO A 404 -12.56 -34.58 44.62
C PRO A 404 -11.80 -33.65 45.62
N PRO A 405 -12.09 -32.35 45.95
CA PRO A 405 -12.84 -31.25 45.30
C PRO A 405 -12.00 -30.06 44.69
N PRO A 406 -11.67 -28.89 45.32
CA PRO A 406 -11.69 -27.60 44.57
C PRO A 406 -10.54 -26.56 44.80
N GLU A 407 -10.49 -25.50 43.99
CA GLU A 407 -10.75 -24.08 44.40
C GLU A 407 -10.75 -23.08 43.22
N THR A 408 -11.14 -21.82 43.43
CA THR A 408 -11.63 -20.91 42.35
C THR A 408 -11.22 -19.43 42.45
N GLY A 409 -10.52 -18.93 41.42
CA GLY A 409 -10.43 -17.50 41.04
C GLY A 409 -9.70 -16.56 42.02
N PRO A 410 -9.87 -15.22 41.91
CA PRO A 410 -10.60 -14.47 40.87
C PRO A 410 -9.85 -13.20 40.37
N ALA A 411 -10.61 -12.20 39.90
CA ALA A 411 -10.28 -10.77 39.75
C ALA A 411 -9.62 -10.30 38.42
N ALA A 412 -9.75 -8.98 38.17
CA ALA A 412 -9.53 -8.31 36.89
C ALA A 412 -9.34 -6.79 37.10
N ALA A 413 -9.17 -6.08 35.97
CA ALA A 413 -9.23 -4.63 35.75
C ALA A 413 -7.99 -3.78 36.12
N GLU A 414 -7.41 -3.16 35.09
CA GLU A 414 -7.06 -1.74 35.08
C GLU A 414 -6.80 -1.28 33.63
N GLU A 415 -7.51 -0.26 33.15
CA GLU A 415 -7.08 0.64 32.07
C GLU A 415 -8.05 1.84 31.96
N ALA A 416 -7.55 3.06 32.16
CA ALA A 416 -8.31 4.30 32.16
C ALA A 416 -7.42 5.50 31.81
N ALA A 417 -8.04 6.59 31.33
CA ALA A 417 -7.42 7.78 30.73
C ALA A 417 -6.70 7.51 29.39
N LEU A 418 -7.25 8.04 28.29
CA LEU A 418 -6.76 7.82 26.91
C LEU A 418 -6.59 9.10 26.07
N LEU A 419 -6.94 10.28 26.60
CA LEU A 419 -6.64 11.58 25.99
C LEU A 419 -6.25 12.59 27.09
N PRO A 420 -5.34 13.56 26.83
CA PRO A 420 -5.08 14.69 27.73
C PRO A 420 -6.21 15.73 27.74
N ASP A 421 -6.31 16.51 28.83
CA ASP A 421 -7.38 17.49 29.07
C ASP A 421 -7.62 18.48 27.92
N ALA A 422 -6.56 18.92 27.23
CA ALA A 422 -6.65 19.85 26.12
C ALA A 422 -7.37 19.26 24.88
N GLU A 423 -7.23 17.95 24.67
CA GLU A 423 -7.83 17.23 23.54
C GLU A 423 -9.29 16.85 23.83
N TYR A 424 -9.58 16.44 25.06
CA TYR A 424 -10.96 16.30 25.54
C TYR A 424 -11.75 17.61 25.42
N GLY A 425 -11.15 18.74 25.84
CA GLY A 425 -11.79 20.05 25.73
C GLY A 425 -12.07 20.47 24.29
N PHE A 426 -11.11 20.28 23.37
CA PHE A 426 -11.28 20.60 21.95
C PHE A 426 -12.36 19.74 21.28
N LEU A 427 -12.36 18.42 21.53
CA LEU A 427 -13.39 17.50 21.04
C LEU A 427 -14.79 17.84 21.61
N GLY A 428 -14.86 18.26 22.88
CA GLY A 428 -16.10 18.72 23.52
C GLY A 428 -16.70 19.95 22.82
N CYS A 429 -15.89 20.99 22.60
CA CYS A 429 -16.31 22.16 21.82
C CYS A 429 -16.84 21.78 20.43
N LEU A 430 -16.22 20.80 19.77
CA LEU A 430 -16.59 20.38 18.42
C LEU A 430 -17.89 19.55 18.36
N LEU A 431 -18.21 18.79 19.41
CA LEU A 431 -19.44 17.99 19.50
C LEU A 431 -20.66 18.78 19.96
N ASP A 432 -20.47 19.81 20.80
CA ASP A 432 -21.55 20.66 21.31
C ASP A 432 -21.73 21.98 20.52
N GLY A 433 -20.86 22.25 19.53
CA GLY A 433 -21.00 23.38 18.61
C GLY A 433 -20.44 24.71 19.14
N GLY A 434 -19.49 24.66 20.07
CA GLY A 434 -18.80 25.82 20.63
C GLY A 434 -17.66 26.36 19.75
N ASP A 435 -17.12 27.51 20.15
CA ASP A 435 -16.01 28.17 19.44
C ASP A 435 -14.65 27.50 19.71
N TRP A 436 -14.37 26.46 18.92
CA TRP A 436 -13.08 25.77 18.83
C TRP A 436 -11.93 26.72 18.42
N GLY A 437 -12.22 27.82 17.72
CA GLY A 437 -11.22 28.77 17.24
C GLY A 437 -10.65 29.63 18.36
N THR A 438 -11.51 30.11 19.27
CA THR A 438 -11.07 30.82 20.48
C THR A 438 -10.36 29.85 21.45
N PHE A 439 -10.91 28.66 21.69
CA PHE A 439 -10.29 27.65 22.58
C PHE A 439 -8.83 27.30 22.19
N ALA A 440 -8.57 27.15 20.88
CA ALA A 440 -7.24 26.85 20.35
C ALA A 440 -6.27 28.06 20.46
N ARG A 441 -6.78 29.28 20.19
CA ARG A 441 -5.99 30.52 20.28
C ARG A 441 -5.54 30.84 21.70
N GLU A 442 -6.42 30.67 22.70
CA GLU A 442 -6.08 30.87 24.12
C GLU A 442 -4.94 29.96 24.60
N ARG A 443 -4.76 28.80 23.97
CA ARG A 443 -3.74 27.79 24.32
C ARG A 443 -2.52 27.81 23.39
N SER A 444 -2.48 28.72 22.41
CA SER A 444 -1.43 28.79 21.37
C SER A 444 -1.26 27.49 20.56
N LEU A 445 -2.34 26.72 20.37
CA LEU A 445 -2.32 25.43 19.66
C LEU A 445 -2.86 25.57 18.23
N LEU A 446 -2.23 24.84 17.29
CA LEU A 446 -2.69 24.76 15.90
C LEU A 446 -3.86 23.77 15.78
N PRO A 447 -5.03 24.17 15.22
CA PRO A 447 -6.18 23.28 15.08
C PRO A 447 -5.90 22.01 14.27
N SER A 448 -5.06 22.08 13.23
CA SER A 448 -4.64 20.90 12.46
C SER A 448 -3.92 19.87 13.33
N VAL A 449 -2.92 20.31 14.12
CA VAL A 449 -2.14 19.43 15.00
C VAL A 449 -3.00 18.81 16.11
N LEU A 450 -4.02 19.54 16.59
CA LEU A 450 -5.01 18.99 17.52
C LEU A 450 -5.91 17.94 16.85
N VAL A 451 -6.38 18.19 15.61
CA VAL A 451 -7.15 17.20 14.85
C VAL A 451 -6.32 15.96 14.55
N ASP A 452 -5.07 16.11 14.12
CA ASP A 452 -4.18 15.00 13.81
C ASP A 452 -3.88 14.16 15.07
N SER A 453 -3.57 14.78 16.21
CA SER A 453 -3.33 14.11 17.50
C SER A 453 -4.58 13.35 18.01
N ILE A 454 -5.77 13.95 17.89
CA ILE A 454 -7.04 13.33 18.28
C ILE A 454 -7.39 12.16 17.33
N ASN A 455 -7.21 12.35 16.01
CA ASN A 455 -7.41 11.29 15.03
C ASN A 455 -6.45 10.11 15.26
N GLU A 456 -5.16 10.37 15.52
CA GLU A 456 -4.15 9.34 15.77
C GLU A 456 -4.50 8.48 17.00
N LYS A 457 -4.81 9.12 18.15
CA LYS A 457 -5.13 8.41 19.41
C LYS A 457 -6.48 7.70 19.39
N LEU A 458 -7.40 8.15 18.54
CA LEU A 458 -8.70 7.51 18.35
C LEU A 458 -8.67 6.48 17.21
N PHE A 459 -7.60 6.43 16.40
CA PHE A 459 -7.48 5.52 15.26
C PHE A 459 -7.53 4.04 15.68
N ASP A 460 -6.84 3.66 16.75
CA ASP A 460 -6.84 2.28 17.24
C ASP A 460 -8.21 1.79 17.73
N ARG A 461 -9.11 2.72 18.09
CA ARG A 461 -10.47 2.41 18.56
C ARG A 461 -11.52 2.49 17.46
N PHE A 462 -11.46 3.50 16.59
CA PHE A 462 -12.47 3.76 15.56
C PHE A 462 -12.08 3.19 14.18
N GLY A 463 -10.79 2.94 13.94
CA GLY A 463 -10.24 2.41 12.69
C GLY A 463 -10.26 3.40 11.50
N ASP A 464 -10.56 4.66 11.76
CA ASP A 464 -10.76 5.74 10.78
C ASP A 464 -10.49 7.11 11.42
N THR A 465 -10.36 8.17 10.60
CA THR A 465 -10.34 9.56 11.07
C THR A 465 -11.72 9.97 11.59
N VAL A 466 -11.80 10.44 12.83
CA VAL A 466 -13.07 10.84 13.47
C VAL A 466 -13.42 12.33 13.27
N ILE A 467 -12.41 13.17 12.98
CA ILE A 467 -12.57 14.57 12.61
C ILE A 467 -11.94 14.80 11.23
N GLY A 468 -12.72 15.33 10.29
CA GLY A 468 -12.21 15.87 9.01
C GLY A 468 -11.67 17.29 9.19
N TYR A 469 -10.66 17.67 8.40
CA TYR A 469 -10.08 19.02 8.42
C TYR A 469 -9.72 19.50 7.02
N ASP A 470 -10.65 20.21 6.39
CA ASP A 470 -10.55 20.66 5.00
C ASP A 470 -9.82 22.02 4.89
N ALA A 471 -8.72 22.15 5.65
CA ALA A 471 -7.87 23.35 5.83
C ALA A 471 -8.54 24.61 6.42
N GLU A 472 -9.85 24.82 6.26
CA GLU A 472 -10.58 25.99 6.78
C GLU A 472 -11.36 25.73 8.08
N LYS A 473 -11.78 24.48 8.33
CA LYS A 473 -12.65 24.11 9.46
C LYS A 473 -12.47 22.63 9.88
N PRO A 474 -12.39 22.31 11.19
CA PRO A 474 -12.57 20.96 11.69
C PRO A 474 -14.06 20.57 11.75
N GLU A 475 -14.40 19.35 11.38
CA GLU A 475 -15.78 18.84 11.45
C GLU A 475 -15.80 17.35 11.83
N VAL A 476 -16.58 16.99 12.85
CA VAL A 476 -16.77 15.58 13.26
C VAL A 476 -17.55 14.85 12.18
N ILE A 477 -17.07 13.66 11.78
CA ILE A 477 -17.82 12.81 10.86
C ILE A 477 -19.08 12.29 11.58
N GLU A 478 -20.26 12.55 11.01
CA GLU A 478 -21.56 12.25 11.64
C GLU A 478 -21.71 10.79 12.09
N ASP A 479 -21.17 9.85 11.32
CA ASP A 479 -21.18 8.41 11.62
C ASP A 479 -20.51 8.06 12.98
N TYR A 480 -19.63 8.92 13.50
CA TYR A 480 -18.96 8.77 14.80
C TYR A 480 -19.47 9.74 15.89
N ARG A 481 -20.31 10.73 15.54
CA ARG A 481 -20.73 11.82 16.45
C ARG A 481 -21.37 11.32 17.75
N GLU A 482 -22.22 10.29 17.69
CA GLU A 482 -22.90 9.77 18.90
C GLU A 482 -21.95 8.97 19.81
N GLU A 483 -21.01 8.20 19.24
CA GLU A 483 -20.06 7.42 20.04
C GLU A 483 -19.01 8.32 20.71
N LEU A 484 -18.55 9.37 20.03
CA LEU A 484 -17.67 10.39 20.61
C LEU A 484 -18.37 11.17 21.74
N ARG A 485 -19.67 11.49 21.61
CA ARG A 485 -20.46 12.05 22.73
C ARG A 485 -20.55 11.09 23.92
N GLY A 486 -20.55 9.77 23.67
CA GLY A 486 -20.45 8.73 24.69
C GLY A 486 -19.09 8.65 25.39
N MET A 487 -18.02 9.22 24.82
CA MET A 487 -16.71 9.32 25.49
C MET A 487 -16.63 10.51 26.46
N ILE A 488 -17.23 11.65 26.11
CA ILE A 488 -17.08 12.90 26.88
C ILE A 488 -18.06 12.98 28.07
N ARG A 489 -19.21 12.29 28.01
CA ARG A 489 -20.12 12.19 29.16
C ARG A 489 -19.71 11.07 30.12
N LYS A 490 -18.75 11.36 31.00
CA LYS A 490 -18.49 10.63 32.25
C LYS A 490 -18.27 11.59 33.41
#